data_AF-A0A9E5Z724-F1
#
_entry.id   AF-A0A9E5Z724-F1
#
_cell.length_a   1.000
_cell.length_b   1.000
_cell.length_c   1.000
_cell.angle_alpha   90.00
_cell.angle_beta   90.00
_cell.angle_gamma   90.00
#
_symmetry.space_group_name_H-M   'P 1'
#
loop_
_entity.id
_entity.type
_entity.pdbx_description
1 polymer ?
#
loop_
_entity_poly.entity_id
_entity_poly.type
_entity_poly.pdbx_seq_one_letter_code
_entity_poly.pdbx_strand_id
1 'polypeptide(L)'
;MKFSSVFFVFISVLLLLGCSTCDDCDGYVSEATVAFTFIDYDSLQILTEEIDLFADSVSRSDSVETELTLLYNYLNDSLIIINDSIANGGSLDVQLVVFSDFISEVDSLLIDYSYLNDYYTEVLDSLNQLQTILLSGEVMVDTIFNLSDDRYYLPEATQAEYVVPLNYNDTISSMGFWIDNAFYFIQLQHTNELTIDVRGNAKVSLKQINVTEDAHNFTEITIQCKNSYCRANETIVVCYY
;
A
#
# COMPACT_ATOMS: atom_id res chain seq x y z
N MET A 1 -17.47 -72.04 42.45
CA MET A 1 -17.80 -71.04 41.41
C MET A 1 -18.34 -69.80 42.09
N LYS A 2 -17.71 -68.62 41.88
CA LYS A 2 -18.25 -67.24 42.06
C LYS A 2 -17.19 -66.14 42.31
N PHE A 3 -15.89 -66.40 42.16
CA PHE A 3 -14.86 -65.33 42.25
C PHE A 3 -14.38 -64.78 40.90
N SER A 4 -14.60 -65.50 39.80
CA SER A 4 -14.15 -65.05 38.47
C SER A 4 -15.02 -63.94 37.86
N SER A 5 -16.29 -63.84 38.25
CA SER A 5 -17.25 -62.86 37.71
C SER A 5 -17.13 -61.49 38.38
N VAL A 6 -16.72 -61.45 39.66
CA VAL A 6 -16.58 -60.20 40.41
C VAL A 6 -15.30 -59.47 40.00
N PHE A 7 -14.22 -60.19 39.70
CA PHE A 7 -12.95 -59.60 39.26
C PHE A 7 -13.05 -58.97 37.86
N PHE A 8 -13.78 -59.60 36.94
CA PHE A 8 -14.05 -59.03 35.61
C PHE A 8 -14.93 -57.77 35.67
N VAL A 9 -15.94 -57.75 36.54
CA VAL A 9 -16.77 -56.56 36.76
C VAL A 9 -15.96 -55.43 37.41
N PHE A 10 -15.04 -55.73 38.34
CA PHE A 10 -14.18 -54.73 38.96
C PHE A 10 -13.19 -54.11 37.95
N ILE A 11 -12.63 -54.90 37.03
CA ILE A 11 -11.76 -54.39 35.96
C ILE A 11 -12.56 -53.59 34.92
N SER A 12 -13.80 -53.97 34.63
CA SER A 12 -14.69 -53.24 33.72
C SER A 12 -15.11 -51.89 34.30
N VAL A 13 -15.35 -51.83 35.62
CA VAL A 13 -15.65 -50.59 36.35
C VAL A 13 -14.41 -49.70 36.47
N LEU A 14 -13.22 -50.27 36.64
CA LEU A 14 -11.95 -49.53 36.62
C LEU A 14 -11.60 -48.96 35.23
N LEU A 15 -11.98 -49.65 34.14
CA LEU A 15 -11.82 -49.13 32.78
C LEU A 15 -12.89 -48.07 32.41
N LEU A 16 -14.06 -48.08 33.06
CA LEU A 16 -15.09 -47.04 32.94
C LEU A 16 -14.83 -45.81 33.83
N LEU A 17 -14.00 -45.94 34.87
CA LEU A 17 -13.45 -44.82 35.66
C LEU A 17 -12.23 -44.17 34.98
N GLY A 18 -11.74 -44.72 33.87
CA GLY A 18 -10.70 -44.12 33.03
C GLY A 18 -11.20 -43.01 32.10
N CYS A 19 -12.51 -42.68 32.14
CA CYS A 19 -13.07 -41.51 31.49
C CYS A 19 -13.41 -40.44 32.55
N SER A 20 -12.38 -39.82 33.13
CA SER A 20 -12.52 -38.48 33.68
C SER A 20 -12.07 -37.48 32.60
N THR A 21 -13.07 -36.76 32.12
CA THR A 21 -12.97 -35.46 31.44
C THR A 21 -11.78 -34.61 31.86
N CYS A 22 -11.07 -34.10 30.85
CA CYS A 22 -10.26 -32.88 30.78
C CYS A 22 -9.24 -32.62 31.89
N ASP A 23 -7.95 -32.73 31.53
CA ASP A 23 -6.90 -31.90 32.16
C ASP A 23 -5.83 -31.42 31.17
N ASP A 24 -6.01 -31.62 29.85
CA ASP A 24 -5.00 -31.26 28.82
C ASP A 24 -5.62 -30.74 27.51
N CYS A 25 -6.83 -30.18 27.60
CA CYS A 25 -7.29 -29.23 26.59
C CYS A 25 -6.99 -27.84 27.14
N ASP A 26 -5.71 -27.49 27.21
CA ASP A 26 -5.30 -26.08 27.14
C ASP A 26 -5.83 -25.56 25.81
N GLY A 27 -7.07 -25.10 25.83
CA GLY A 27 -7.72 -24.47 24.72
C GLY A 27 -6.89 -23.25 24.41
N TYR A 28 -6.00 -23.37 23.43
CA TYR A 28 -5.21 -22.26 22.91
C TYR A 28 -6.19 -21.15 22.53
N VAL A 29 -6.33 -20.16 23.42
CA VAL A 29 -7.10 -18.97 23.15
C VAL A 29 -6.23 -18.15 22.23
N SER A 30 -6.53 -18.20 20.93
CA SER A 30 -5.83 -17.33 19.97
C SER A 30 -5.99 -15.89 20.45
N GLU A 31 -4.86 -15.21 20.65
CA GLU A 31 -4.84 -13.79 21.02
C GLU A 31 -5.63 -12.99 19.96
N ALA A 32 -6.38 -11.99 20.41
CA ALA A 32 -7.06 -11.07 19.53
C ALA A 32 -6.02 -10.10 18.94
N THR A 33 -5.86 -10.09 17.61
CA THR A 33 -4.85 -9.28 16.94
C THR A 33 -5.45 -8.17 16.09
N VAL A 34 -4.64 -7.19 15.72
CA VAL A 34 -4.96 -6.19 14.70
C VAL A 34 -3.78 -6.08 13.72
N ALA A 35 -4.07 -5.84 12.44
CA ALA A 35 -3.03 -5.61 11.45
C ALA A 35 -2.72 -4.11 11.36
N PHE A 36 -1.43 -3.76 11.21
CA PHE A 36 -0.96 -2.40 10.99
C PHE A 36 -0.27 -2.27 9.64
N THR A 37 -0.61 -1.23 8.89
CA THR A 37 0.07 -0.82 7.66
C THR A 37 0.60 0.59 7.86
N PHE A 38 1.82 0.88 7.39
CA PHE A 38 2.46 2.18 7.58
C PHE A 38 2.76 2.82 6.22
N ILE A 39 2.39 4.09 6.05
CA ILE A 39 2.60 4.85 4.82
C ILE A 39 3.34 6.14 5.18
N ASP A 40 4.52 6.36 4.57
CA ASP A 40 5.28 7.60 4.71
C ASP A 40 4.53 8.73 4.00
N TYR A 41 3.90 9.60 4.79
CA TYR A 41 2.99 10.62 4.28
C TYR A 41 3.74 11.77 3.62
N ASP A 42 4.82 12.22 4.25
CA ASP A 42 5.61 13.35 3.78
C ASP A 42 6.25 13.04 2.42
N SER A 43 6.85 11.85 2.28
CA SER A 43 7.41 11.40 1.01
C SER A 43 6.34 11.23 -0.07
N LEU A 44 5.16 10.71 0.30
CA LEU A 44 4.05 10.54 -0.63
C LEU A 44 3.51 11.88 -1.15
N GLN A 45 3.43 12.89 -0.28
CA GLN A 45 2.99 14.23 -0.67
C GLN A 45 3.97 14.86 -1.66
N ILE A 46 5.27 14.89 -1.33
CA ILE A 46 6.31 15.44 -2.21
C ILE A 46 6.29 14.73 -3.57
N LEU A 47 6.19 13.41 -3.57
CA LEU A 47 6.16 12.63 -4.81
C LEU A 47 4.93 12.93 -5.66
N THR A 48 3.77 13.16 -5.03
CA THR A 48 2.54 13.51 -5.75
C THR A 48 2.67 14.87 -6.44
N GLU A 49 3.26 15.86 -5.77
CA GLU A 49 3.54 17.18 -6.36
C GLU A 49 4.52 17.08 -7.54
N GLU A 50 5.57 16.26 -7.43
CA GLU A 50 6.50 16.01 -8.54
C GLU A 50 5.83 15.30 -9.72
N ILE A 51 4.98 14.30 -9.46
CA ILE A 51 4.21 13.61 -10.52
C ILE A 51 3.36 14.61 -11.31
N ASP A 52 2.66 15.51 -10.62
CA ASP A 52 1.83 16.54 -11.26
C ASP A 52 2.66 17.47 -12.15
N LEU A 53 3.83 17.92 -11.66
CA LEU A 53 4.75 18.77 -12.44
C LEU A 53 5.30 18.07 -13.69
N PHE A 54 5.64 16.79 -13.59
CA PHE A 54 6.13 16.01 -14.73
C PHE A 54 5.00 15.70 -15.73
N ALA A 55 3.79 15.39 -15.26
CA ALA A 55 2.63 15.21 -16.12
C ALA A 55 2.30 16.47 -16.93
N ASP A 56 2.36 17.65 -16.29
CA ASP A 56 2.22 18.94 -16.97
C ASP A 56 3.32 19.17 -18.03
N SER A 57 4.55 18.75 -17.72
CA SER A 57 5.69 18.87 -18.64
C SER A 57 5.54 17.98 -19.87
N VAL A 58 5.08 16.72 -19.70
CA VAL A 58 4.73 15.80 -20.80
C VAL A 58 3.62 16.42 -21.66
N SER A 59 2.51 16.86 -21.05
CA SER A 59 1.39 17.45 -21.79
C SER A 59 1.80 18.68 -22.61
N ARG A 60 2.68 19.51 -22.05
CA ARG A 60 3.24 20.66 -22.77
C ARG A 60 4.15 20.23 -23.92
N SER A 61 4.98 19.22 -23.73
CA SER A 61 5.86 18.68 -24.77
C SER A 61 5.05 18.13 -25.94
N ASP A 62 4.02 17.31 -25.66
CA ASP A 62 3.07 16.78 -26.66
C ASP A 62 2.41 17.89 -27.49
N SER A 63 1.99 18.98 -26.81
CA SER A 63 1.38 20.12 -27.49
C SER A 63 2.37 20.81 -28.44
N VAL A 64 3.63 20.99 -28.04
CA VAL A 64 4.64 21.62 -28.90
C VAL A 64 5.01 20.71 -30.07
N GLU A 65 5.18 19.41 -29.84
CA GLU A 65 5.41 18.43 -30.89
C GLU A 65 4.27 18.43 -31.93
N THR A 66 3.02 18.52 -31.47
CA THR A 66 1.84 18.62 -32.34
C THR A 66 1.90 19.88 -33.21
N GLU A 67 2.18 21.05 -32.62
CA GLU A 67 2.28 22.32 -33.36
C GLU A 67 3.45 22.31 -34.36
N LEU A 68 4.61 21.76 -33.98
CA LEU A 68 5.74 21.60 -34.88
C LEU A 68 5.42 20.65 -36.04
N THR A 69 4.68 19.57 -35.78
CA THR A 69 4.25 18.63 -36.82
C THR A 69 3.29 19.29 -37.81
N LEU A 70 2.35 20.09 -37.33
CA LEU A 70 1.44 20.87 -38.18
C LEU A 70 2.20 21.89 -39.03
N LEU A 71 3.16 22.59 -38.43
CA LEU A 71 4.03 23.54 -39.14
C LEU A 71 4.87 22.83 -40.21
N TYR A 72 5.49 21.69 -39.87
CA TYR A 72 6.25 20.86 -40.80
C TYR A 72 5.41 20.47 -42.02
N ASN A 73 4.20 19.94 -41.79
CA ASN A 73 3.28 19.56 -42.86
C ASN A 73 2.91 20.76 -43.74
N TYR A 74 2.60 21.91 -43.15
CA TYR A 74 2.31 23.14 -43.88
C TYR A 74 3.48 23.63 -44.74
N LEU A 75 4.70 23.59 -44.19
CA LEU A 75 5.91 23.98 -44.92
C LEU A 75 6.19 23.01 -46.06
N ASN A 76 6.01 21.70 -45.84
CA ASN A 76 6.18 20.68 -46.87
C ASN A 76 5.15 20.81 -48.00
N ASP A 77 3.88 21.05 -47.67
CA ASP A 77 2.84 21.35 -48.67
C ASP A 77 3.17 22.62 -49.48
N SER A 78 3.66 23.66 -48.79
CA SER A 78 4.10 24.90 -49.44
C SER A 78 5.30 24.67 -50.37
N LEU A 79 6.25 23.82 -49.98
CA LEU A 79 7.40 23.44 -50.81
C LEU A 79 6.95 22.71 -52.09
N ILE A 80 5.95 21.83 -52.00
CA ILE A 80 5.35 21.15 -53.16
C ILE A 80 4.76 22.19 -54.13
N ILE A 81 4.00 23.16 -53.63
CA ILE A 81 3.40 24.23 -54.46
C ILE A 81 4.49 25.07 -55.15
N ILE A 82 5.57 25.42 -54.44
CA ILE A 82 6.68 26.18 -55.01
C ILE A 82 7.37 25.37 -56.12
N ASN A 83 7.66 24.09 -55.86
CA ASN A 83 8.25 23.18 -56.85
C ASN A 83 7.38 23.07 -58.11
N ASP A 84 6.07 22.90 -57.96
CA ASP A 84 5.12 22.86 -59.08
C ASP A 84 5.10 24.18 -59.85
N SER A 85 5.19 25.33 -59.16
CA SER A 85 5.26 26.63 -59.81
C SER A 85 6.52 26.79 -60.65
N ILE A 86 7.68 26.39 -60.11
CA ILE A 86 8.97 26.43 -60.84
C ILE A 86 8.93 25.50 -62.05
N ALA A 87 8.42 24.28 -61.89
CA ALA A 87 8.29 23.31 -62.99
C ALA A 87 7.39 23.84 -64.13
N ASN A 88 6.44 24.71 -63.82
CA ASN A 88 5.56 25.37 -64.79
C ASN A 88 6.07 26.73 -65.28
N GLY A 89 7.36 27.05 -65.07
CA GLY A 89 8.01 28.26 -65.58
C GLY A 89 7.97 29.48 -64.65
N GLY A 90 7.61 29.28 -63.38
CA GLY A 90 7.75 30.29 -62.32
C GLY A 90 9.20 30.51 -61.91
N SER A 91 9.49 31.67 -61.32
CA SER A 91 10.83 32.05 -60.83
C SER A 91 10.80 32.25 -59.31
N LEU A 92 10.80 31.14 -58.57
CA LEU A 92 10.71 31.10 -57.10
C LEU A 92 11.88 30.34 -56.44
N ASP A 93 13.02 30.21 -57.13
CA ASP A 93 14.17 29.41 -56.65
C ASP A 93 14.72 29.88 -55.29
N VAL A 94 14.65 31.17 -54.99
CA VAL A 94 15.08 31.72 -53.69
C VAL A 94 14.12 31.31 -52.58
N GLN A 95 12.82 31.33 -52.83
CA GLN A 95 11.79 30.88 -51.90
C GLN A 95 11.90 29.37 -51.65
N LEU A 96 12.29 28.59 -52.66
CA LEU A 96 12.53 27.15 -52.53
C LEU A 96 13.63 26.86 -51.48
N VAL A 97 14.76 27.57 -51.54
CA VAL A 97 15.87 27.42 -50.59
C VAL A 97 15.42 27.79 -49.18
N VAL A 98 14.75 28.94 -49.03
CA VAL A 98 14.26 29.41 -47.72
C VAL A 98 13.28 28.41 -47.09
N PHE A 99 12.35 27.87 -47.87
CA PHE A 99 11.41 26.86 -47.36
C PHE A 99 12.11 25.54 -47.00
N SER A 100 13.09 25.10 -47.80
CA SER A 100 13.87 23.91 -47.50
C SER A 100 14.67 24.06 -46.20
N ASP A 101 15.27 25.23 -45.97
CA ASP A 101 16.02 25.51 -44.74
C ASP A 101 15.08 25.53 -43.52
N PHE A 102 13.90 26.17 -43.62
CA PHE A 102 12.91 26.16 -42.54
C PHE A 102 12.37 24.77 -42.24
N ILE A 103 12.14 23.92 -43.26
CA ILE A 103 11.74 22.52 -43.06
C ILE A 103 12.80 21.77 -42.26
N SER A 104 14.08 21.94 -42.61
CA SER A 104 15.19 21.30 -41.88
C SER A 104 15.29 21.77 -40.42
N GLU A 105 15.01 23.05 -40.15
CA GLU A 105 15.00 23.58 -38.78
C GLU A 105 13.84 23.01 -37.96
N VAL A 106 12.63 22.96 -38.53
CA VAL A 106 11.46 22.37 -37.86
C VAL A 106 11.63 20.87 -37.63
N ASP A 107 12.23 20.13 -38.57
CA ASP A 107 12.53 18.70 -38.41
C ASP A 107 13.53 18.45 -37.28
N SER A 108 14.57 19.28 -37.16
CA SER A 108 15.50 19.21 -36.03
C SER A 108 14.80 19.45 -34.69
N LEU A 109 13.90 20.43 -34.62
CA LEU A 109 13.12 20.71 -33.41
C LEU A 109 12.19 19.55 -33.05
N LEU A 110 11.57 18.90 -34.04
CA LEU A 110 10.73 17.71 -33.81
C LEU A 110 11.53 16.58 -33.15
N ILE A 111 12.76 16.33 -33.62
CA ILE A 111 13.64 15.32 -33.02
C ILE A 111 13.99 15.67 -31.56
N ASP A 112 14.35 16.93 -31.30
CA ASP A 112 14.70 17.38 -29.94
C ASP A 112 13.51 17.26 -28.98
N TYR A 113 12.31 17.63 -29.42
CA TYR A 113 11.09 17.53 -28.61
C TYR A 113 10.64 16.09 -28.39
N SER A 114 10.75 15.23 -29.41
CA SER A 114 10.48 13.79 -29.24
C SER A 114 11.40 13.17 -28.18
N TYR A 115 12.70 13.50 -28.21
CA TYR A 115 13.64 13.04 -27.17
C TYR A 115 13.29 13.54 -25.76
N LEU A 116 12.91 14.82 -25.63
CA LEU A 116 12.48 15.38 -24.35
C LEU A 116 11.20 14.70 -23.84
N ASN A 117 10.26 14.41 -24.73
CA ASN A 117 9.00 13.76 -24.36
C ASN A 117 9.24 12.34 -23.81
N ASP A 118 10.09 11.57 -24.50
CA ASP A 118 10.50 10.23 -24.05
C ASP A 118 11.16 10.29 -22.67
N TYR A 119 12.06 11.26 -22.45
CA TYR A 119 12.72 11.47 -21.16
C TYR A 119 11.72 11.77 -20.03
N TYR A 120 10.80 12.72 -20.24
CA TYR A 120 9.81 13.07 -19.22
C TYR A 120 8.86 11.91 -18.92
N THR A 121 8.49 11.14 -19.95
CA THR A 121 7.64 9.96 -19.79
C THR A 121 8.34 8.88 -18.95
N GLU A 122 9.62 8.58 -19.21
CA GLU A 122 10.39 7.61 -18.42
C GLU A 122 10.53 8.03 -16.95
N VAL A 123 10.76 9.32 -16.70
CA VAL A 123 10.80 9.86 -15.34
C VAL A 123 9.44 9.75 -14.67
N LEU A 124 8.36 10.14 -15.35
CA LEU A 124 6.99 10.04 -14.83
C LEU A 124 6.63 8.59 -14.48
N ASP A 125 6.99 7.63 -15.33
CA ASP A 125 6.80 6.20 -15.05
C ASP A 125 7.56 5.75 -13.80
N SER A 126 8.80 6.21 -13.63
CA SER A 126 9.63 5.91 -12.46
C SER A 126 9.03 6.50 -11.18
N LEU A 127 8.52 7.73 -11.23
CA LEU A 127 7.85 8.38 -10.09
C LEU A 127 6.55 7.65 -9.72
N ASN A 128 5.74 7.24 -10.70
CA ASN A 128 4.54 6.45 -10.47
C ASN A 128 4.83 5.08 -9.83
N GLN A 129 5.94 4.43 -10.23
CA GLN A 129 6.38 3.20 -9.59
C GLN A 129 6.78 3.43 -8.12
N LEU A 130 7.52 4.50 -7.83
CA LEU A 130 7.85 4.88 -6.46
C LEU A 130 6.59 5.18 -5.64
N GLN A 131 5.59 5.83 -6.22
CA GLN A 131 4.33 6.13 -5.54
C GLN A 131 3.58 4.85 -5.20
N THR A 132 3.57 3.88 -6.11
CA THR A 132 3.00 2.55 -5.88
C THR A 132 3.72 1.82 -4.74
N ILE A 133 5.05 1.93 -4.66
CA ILE A 133 5.83 1.34 -3.57
C ILE A 133 5.48 2.00 -2.24
N LEU A 134 5.44 3.33 -2.16
CA LEU A 134 5.06 4.03 -0.93
C LEU A 134 3.63 3.69 -0.49
N LEU A 135 2.69 3.62 -1.44
CA LEU A 135 1.29 3.28 -1.18
C LEU A 135 1.07 1.80 -0.84
N SER A 136 2.02 0.92 -1.16
CA SER A 136 1.94 -0.49 -0.78
C SER A 136 2.00 -0.70 0.73
N GLY A 137 2.53 0.29 1.46
CA GLY A 137 2.76 0.21 2.89
C GLY A 137 3.85 -0.80 3.29
N GLU A 138 4.62 -1.31 2.32
CA GLU A 138 5.80 -2.13 2.57
C GLU A 138 6.92 -1.25 3.16
N VAL A 139 6.87 -1.08 4.48
CA VAL A 139 7.92 -0.42 5.26
C VAL A 139 8.78 -1.47 5.97
N MET A 140 9.97 -1.08 6.42
CA MET A 140 10.73 -1.83 7.42
C MET A 140 10.49 -1.22 8.80
N VAL A 141 9.64 -1.86 9.61
CA VAL A 141 9.49 -1.50 11.03
C VAL A 141 10.65 -2.11 11.83
N ASP A 142 11.40 -1.28 12.55
CA ASP A 142 12.57 -1.70 13.34
C ASP A 142 12.14 -2.54 14.55
N THR A 143 11.10 -2.09 15.26
CA THR A 143 10.60 -2.76 16.47
C THR A 143 9.15 -2.39 16.74
N ILE A 144 8.37 -3.37 17.20
CA ILE A 144 6.99 -3.19 17.66
C ILE A 144 6.95 -3.46 19.16
N PHE A 145 6.34 -2.58 19.95
CA PHE A 145 6.10 -2.75 21.39
C PHE A 145 4.62 -2.86 21.66
N ASN A 146 4.24 -3.84 22.46
CA ASN A 146 3.01 -3.80 23.21
C ASN A 146 3.31 -3.08 24.53
N LEU A 147 2.88 -1.82 24.63
CA LEU A 147 3.13 -0.97 25.79
C LEU A 147 2.25 -1.35 26.99
N SER A 148 1.27 -2.24 26.80
CA SER A 148 0.40 -2.71 27.87
C SER A 148 0.98 -3.89 28.66
N ASP A 149 1.92 -4.65 28.07
CA ASP A 149 2.51 -5.84 28.70
C ASP A 149 4.05 -5.95 28.52
N ASP A 150 4.69 -4.88 28.06
CA ASP A 150 6.13 -4.76 27.84
C ASP A 150 6.73 -5.80 26.87
N ARG A 151 5.90 -6.48 26.06
CA ARG A 151 6.39 -7.36 24.99
C ARG A 151 6.85 -6.56 23.78
N TYR A 152 7.89 -7.05 23.11
CA TYR A 152 8.34 -6.47 21.86
C TYR A 152 8.59 -7.54 20.79
N TYR A 153 8.51 -7.11 19.54
CA TYR A 153 8.68 -7.93 18.35
C TYR A 153 9.66 -7.23 17.41
N LEU A 154 10.60 -7.99 16.86
CA LEU A 154 11.57 -7.52 15.86
C LEU A 154 11.20 -8.14 14.51
N PRO A 155 10.61 -7.37 13.58
CA PRO A 155 10.36 -7.87 12.25
C PRO A 155 11.65 -8.16 11.49
N GLU A 156 11.69 -9.24 10.72
CA GLU A 156 12.90 -9.67 9.99
C GLU A 156 12.98 -9.15 8.54
N ALA A 157 11.89 -8.59 8.01
CA ALA A 157 11.79 -8.12 6.63
C ALA A 157 10.70 -7.04 6.49
N THR A 158 10.71 -6.36 5.34
CA THR A 158 9.63 -5.47 4.91
C THR A 158 8.31 -6.25 4.80
N GLN A 159 7.23 -5.66 5.30
CA GLN A 159 5.89 -6.25 5.26
C GLN A 159 4.87 -5.16 5.03
N ALA A 160 3.82 -5.45 4.26
CA ALA A 160 2.69 -4.54 4.08
C ALA A 160 1.78 -4.47 5.32
N GLU A 161 1.75 -5.54 6.11
CA GLU A 161 0.90 -5.66 7.29
C GLU A 161 1.65 -6.31 8.47
N TYR A 162 1.60 -5.66 9.63
CA TYR A 162 2.16 -6.14 10.87
C TYR A 162 1.04 -6.56 11.83
N VAL A 163 0.96 -7.86 12.12
CA VAL A 163 -0.07 -8.42 13.01
C VAL A 163 0.38 -8.31 14.46
N VAL A 164 -0.32 -7.51 15.26
CA VAL A 164 0.03 -7.19 16.64
C VAL A 164 -1.08 -7.65 17.59
N PRO A 165 -0.78 -8.37 18.68
CA PRO A 165 -1.78 -8.75 19.66
C PRO A 165 -2.25 -7.55 20.49
N LEU A 166 -3.56 -7.49 20.71
CA LEU A 166 -4.23 -6.49 21.55
C LEU A 166 -4.30 -6.98 23.00
N ASN A 167 -4.32 -6.01 23.93
CA ASN A 167 -4.51 -6.29 25.34
C ASN A 167 -5.98 -6.61 25.63
N TYR A 168 -6.27 -7.89 25.89
CA TYR A 168 -7.62 -8.36 26.21
C TYR A 168 -7.99 -8.30 27.71
N ASN A 169 -7.04 -7.92 28.58
CA ASN A 169 -7.28 -7.74 30.02
C ASN A 169 -7.78 -6.33 30.36
N ASP A 170 -7.70 -5.41 29.40
CA ASP A 170 -8.21 -4.05 29.48
C ASP A 170 -9.11 -3.77 28.26
N THR A 171 -9.69 -2.58 28.21
CA THR A 171 -10.44 -2.01 27.08
C THR A 171 -9.55 -1.11 26.20
N ILE A 172 -8.30 -0.91 26.58
CA ILE A 172 -7.31 -0.11 25.85
C ILE A 172 -6.08 -0.97 25.57
N SER A 173 -5.63 -0.94 24.32
CA SER A 173 -4.35 -1.50 23.89
C SER A 173 -3.44 -0.37 23.47
N SER A 174 -2.25 -0.28 24.08
CA SER A 174 -1.24 0.73 23.74
C SER A 174 -0.10 0.07 22.98
N MET A 175 0.27 0.62 21.83
CA MET A 175 1.32 0.08 20.97
C MET A 175 2.32 1.17 20.60
N GLY A 176 3.58 0.77 20.45
CA GLY A 176 4.68 1.61 20.01
C GLY A 176 5.42 1.00 18.82
N PHE A 177 5.97 1.83 17.95
CA PHE A 177 6.63 1.42 16.72
C PHE A 177 7.90 2.26 16.54
N TRP A 178 9.04 1.61 16.32
CA TRP A 178 10.22 2.30 15.78
C TRP A 178 10.22 2.12 14.26
N ILE A 179 10.22 3.24 13.55
CA ILE A 179 10.24 3.30 12.09
C ILE A 179 11.26 4.38 11.72
N ASP A 180 12.29 4.02 10.95
CA ASP A 180 13.37 4.93 10.54
C ASP A 180 13.95 5.78 11.69
N ASN A 181 14.31 5.12 12.81
CA ASN A 181 14.82 5.77 14.01
C ASN A 181 13.88 6.80 14.68
N ALA A 182 12.60 6.85 14.30
CA ALA A 182 11.56 7.66 14.94
C ALA A 182 10.57 6.75 15.69
N PHE A 183 10.11 7.22 16.87
CA PHE A 183 9.16 6.48 17.68
C PHE A 183 7.74 6.98 17.47
N TYR A 184 6.86 6.07 17.08
CA TYR A 184 5.44 6.29 16.95
C TYR A 184 4.65 5.49 17.99
N PHE A 185 3.50 5.99 18.41
CA PHE A 185 2.61 5.29 19.31
C PHE A 185 1.15 5.49 18.93
N ILE A 186 0.31 4.55 19.39
CA ILE A 186 -1.14 4.58 19.23
C ILE A 186 -1.81 3.88 20.40
N GLN A 187 -2.95 4.41 20.83
CA GLN A 187 -3.87 3.73 21.71
C GLN A 187 -5.15 3.36 20.97
N LEU A 188 -5.52 2.08 21.05
CA LEU A 188 -6.75 1.55 20.50
C LEU A 188 -7.71 1.23 21.63
N GLN A 189 -8.87 1.87 21.61
CA GLN A 189 -10.01 1.50 22.44
C GLN A 189 -10.77 0.36 21.78
N HIS A 190 -11.23 -0.60 22.58
CA HIS A 190 -12.01 -1.74 22.10
C HIS A 190 -12.95 -2.29 23.19
N THR A 191 -13.89 -3.13 22.75
CA THR A 191 -14.85 -3.82 23.63
C THR A 191 -14.57 -5.31 23.64
N ASN A 192 -14.37 -5.87 24.83
CA ASN A 192 -14.07 -7.29 25.03
C ASN A 192 -15.38 -8.09 25.00
N GLU A 193 -15.37 -9.22 24.31
CA GLU A 193 -16.49 -10.15 24.28
C GLU A 193 -16.00 -11.59 24.43
N LEU A 194 -16.73 -12.37 25.22
CA LEU A 194 -16.53 -13.81 25.31
C LEU A 194 -17.26 -14.46 24.13
N THR A 195 -16.52 -15.23 23.35
CA THR A 195 -17.03 -16.01 22.23
C THR A 195 -16.75 -17.49 22.49
N ILE A 196 -17.59 -18.36 21.96
CA ILE A 196 -17.37 -19.81 22.03
C ILE A 196 -17.14 -20.27 20.59
N ASP A 197 -15.99 -20.91 20.33
CA ASP A 197 -15.67 -21.42 19.01
C ASP A 197 -16.56 -22.64 18.66
N VAL A 198 -16.47 -23.10 17.41
CA VAL A 198 -17.24 -24.26 16.92
C VAL A 198 -16.88 -25.59 17.63
N ARG A 199 -15.80 -25.61 18.41
CA ARG A 199 -15.32 -26.75 19.20
C ARG A 199 -15.69 -26.64 20.69
N GLY A 200 -16.38 -25.57 21.08
CA GLY A 200 -16.79 -25.33 22.47
C GLY A 200 -15.75 -24.64 23.34
N ASN A 201 -14.63 -24.17 22.77
CA ASN A 201 -13.62 -23.42 23.53
C ASN A 201 -14.03 -21.96 23.69
N ALA A 202 -13.90 -21.44 24.90
CA ALA A 202 -14.08 -20.02 25.16
C ALA A 202 -12.87 -19.24 24.59
N LYS A 203 -13.14 -18.20 23.81
CA LYS A 203 -12.15 -17.26 23.27
C LYS A 203 -12.55 -15.83 23.60
N VAL A 204 -11.58 -15.00 23.95
CA VAL A 204 -11.78 -13.55 24.02
C VAL A 204 -11.64 -12.97 22.62
N SER A 205 -12.71 -12.32 22.16
CA SER A 205 -12.75 -11.55 20.91
C SER A 205 -12.89 -10.08 21.29
N LEU A 206 -12.36 -9.20 20.44
CA LEU A 206 -12.44 -7.76 20.62
C LEU A 206 -13.20 -7.17 19.43
N LYS A 207 -14.01 -6.14 19.68
CA LYS A 207 -14.80 -5.45 18.66
C LYS A 207 -14.83 -3.95 18.92
N GLN A 208 -15.39 -3.20 17.97
CA GLN A 208 -15.46 -1.74 18.01
C GLN A 208 -14.07 -1.12 18.21
N ILE A 209 -13.06 -1.72 17.58
CA ILE A 209 -11.69 -1.21 17.64
C ILE A 209 -11.69 0.17 17.02
N ASN A 210 -11.27 1.16 17.80
CA ASN A 210 -11.14 2.55 17.35
C ASN A 210 -9.89 3.20 17.94
N VAL A 211 -9.40 4.26 17.31
CA VAL A 211 -8.33 5.08 17.87
C VAL A 211 -8.89 5.91 19.02
N THR A 212 -8.17 5.98 20.14
CA THR A 212 -8.49 6.93 21.19
C THR A 212 -8.09 8.34 20.74
N GLU A 213 -9.01 9.30 20.86
CA GLU A 213 -8.82 10.69 20.44
C GLU A 213 -7.51 11.27 21.04
N ASP A 214 -6.69 11.88 20.19
CA ASP A 214 -5.37 12.47 20.50
C ASP A 214 -4.34 11.51 21.14
N ALA A 215 -4.60 10.21 21.17
CA ALA A 215 -3.70 9.22 21.79
C ALA A 215 -2.78 8.53 20.78
N HIS A 216 -2.21 9.32 19.88
CA HIS A 216 -1.19 8.91 18.91
C HIS A 216 -0.32 10.10 18.47
N ASN A 217 0.78 9.81 17.78
CA ASN A 217 1.62 10.82 17.12
C ASN A 217 1.82 10.58 15.62
N PHE A 218 1.04 9.69 15.01
CA PHE A 218 0.91 9.56 13.56
C PHE A 218 0.22 10.80 12.96
N THR A 219 0.59 11.18 11.73
CA THR A 219 0.01 12.29 10.97
C THR A 219 -1.49 12.05 10.72
N GLU A 220 -1.85 10.85 10.29
CA GLU A 220 -3.24 10.43 10.09
C GLU A 220 -3.37 8.94 10.40
N ILE A 221 -4.55 8.51 10.85
CA ILE A 221 -4.87 7.11 11.05
C ILE A 221 -6.22 6.80 10.42
N THR A 222 -6.27 5.76 9.60
CA THR A 222 -7.50 5.21 9.06
C THR A 222 -7.72 3.80 9.58
N ILE A 223 -8.91 3.52 10.11
CA ILE A 223 -9.30 2.17 10.51
C ILE A 223 -10.17 1.56 9.42
N GLN A 224 -9.69 0.45 8.85
CA GLN A 224 -10.42 -0.33 7.88
C GLN A 224 -11.00 -1.57 8.55
N CYS A 225 -12.33 -1.66 8.53
CA CYS A 225 -13.06 -2.79 9.10
C CYS A 225 -13.79 -3.54 8.00
N LYS A 226 -13.67 -4.87 8.01
CA LYS A 226 -14.45 -5.73 7.11
C LYS A 226 -15.97 -5.59 7.27
N ASN A 227 -16.43 -5.21 8.46
CA ASN A 227 -17.83 -5.02 8.79
C ASN A 227 -18.00 -3.95 9.88
N SER A 228 -19.24 -3.55 10.17
CA SER A 228 -19.57 -2.51 11.16
C SER A 228 -19.19 -2.86 12.60
N TYR A 229 -18.79 -4.10 12.89
CA TYR A 229 -18.37 -4.50 14.23
C TYR A 229 -16.87 -4.27 14.47
N CYS A 230 -16.05 -4.01 13.45
CA CYS A 230 -14.60 -3.76 13.61
C CYS A 230 -13.93 -4.76 14.56
N ARG A 231 -13.98 -6.04 14.18
CA ARG A 231 -13.52 -7.15 15.01
C ARG A 231 -12.01 -7.34 14.89
N ALA A 232 -11.37 -7.69 16.00
CA ALA A 232 -10.00 -8.17 15.99
C ALA A 232 -9.84 -9.34 14.99
N ASN A 233 -8.67 -9.42 14.38
CA ASN A 233 -8.29 -10.30 13.27
C ASN A 233 -8.98 -9.97 11.93
N GLU A 234 -9.83 -8.94 11.87
CA GLU A 234 -10.46 -8.44 10.63
C GLU A 234 -10.28 -6.93 10.42
N THR A 235 -9.61 -6.27 11.36
CA THR A 235 -9.35 -4.83 11.35
C THR A 235 -7.90 -4.57 10.93
N ILE A 236 -7.75 -3.64 9.99
CA ILE A 236 -6.46 -3.10 9.55
C ILE A 236 -6.42 -1.63 9.98
N VAL A 237 -5.34 -1.24 10.64
CA VAL A 237 -5.05 0.15 11.03
C VAL A 237 -3.98 0.67 10.09
N VAL A 238 -4.33 1.64 9.26
CA VAL A 238 -3.40 2.30 8.35
C VAL A 238 -2.90 3.56 9.05
N CYS A 239 -1.59 3.62 9.30
CA CYS A 239 -0.90 4.69 9.98
C CYS A 239 -0.07 5.50 8.97
N TYR A 240 -0.40 6.78 8.80
CA TYR A 240 0.38 7.71 8.01
C TYR A 240 1.38 8.42 8.94
N TYR A 241 2.67 8.31 8.64
CA TYR A 241 3.75 8.71 9.56
C TYR A 241 4.74 9.69 8.95
#